data_AF-A0AAV0HAZ1-F1
#
_entry.id   AF-A0AAV0HAZ1-F1
#
_cell.length_a   1.000
_cell.length_b   1.000
_cell.length_c   1.000
_cell.angle_alpha   90.00
_cell.angle_beta   90.00
_cell.angle_gamma   90.00
#
_symmetry.space_group_name_H-M   'P 1'
#
loop_
_entity.id
_entity.type
_entity.pdbx_description
1 polymer ?
#
loop_
_entity_poly.entity_id
_entity_poly.type
_entity_poly.pdbx_seq_one_letter_code
_entity_poly.pdbx_strand_id
1 'polypeptide(L)'
;MVDLMGRAGLLSDAYKLIISMPMKPNSGVWGALMGACKKHNNIELGKEAFDNMLALEPLDSRNYLSLSNMYSSAGEVREDMINKHSEKLAIAFGLMVSANLRMPLVITKNLRICGDCHEFAKVVSRLEGREIIIRDKKRFHHFSNGSCSCRDYW
;
A
#
# COMPACT_ATOMS: atom_id res chain seq x y z
N MET A 1 -2.07 13.46 23.86
CA MET A 1 -1.13 12.82 24.79
C MET A 1 -0.24 11.80 24.08
N VAL A 2 -0.81 10.77 23.43
CA VAL A 2 -0.04 9.78 22.65
C VAL A 2 0.86 10.42 21.58
N ASP A 3 0.35 11.38 20.80
CA ASP A 3 1.17 12.09 19.80
C ASP A 3 2.39 12.82 20.42
N LEU A 4 2.20 13.46 21.59
CA LEU A 4 3.27 14.15 22.31
C LEU A 4 4.34 13.18 22.79
N MET A 5 3.93 12.07 23.43
CA MET A 5 4.84 11.02 23.89
C MET A 5 5.57 10.37 22.71
N GLY A 6 4.85 10.13 21.62
CA GLY A 6 5.39 9.60 20.38
C GLY A 6 6.46 10.50 19.77
N ARG A 7 6.24 11.81 19.68
CA ARG A 7 7.24 12.77 19.18
C ARG A 7 8.48 12.87 20.06
N ALA A 8 8.33 12.62 21.37
CA ALA A 8 9.41 12.59 22.34
C ALA A 8 10.18 11.25 22.35
N GLY A 9 9.77 10.26 21.54
CA GLY A 9 10.39 8.93 21.50
C GLY A 9 10.00 8.00 22.65
N LEU A 10 9.05 8.39 23.50
CA LEU A 10 8.56 7.61 24.64
C LEU A 10 7.51 6.58 24.18
N LEU A 11 7.89 5.73 23.23
CA LEU A 11 6.96 4.84 22.54
C LEU A 11 6.32 3.80 23.47
N SER A 12 7.10 3.20 24.37
CA SER A 12 6.60 2.21 25.31
C SER A 12 5.60 2.80 26.31
N ASP A 13 5.83 4.05 26.75
CA ASP A 13 4.91 4.74 27.66
C ASP A 13 3.65 5.20 26.93
N ALA A 14 3.78 5.64 25.67
CA ALA A 14 2.65 5.91 24.81
C ALA A 14 1.78 4.67 24.61
N TYR A 15 2.39 3.50 24.39
CA TYR A 15 1.68 2.23 24.29
C TYR A 15 0.98 1.85 25.59
N LYS A 16 1.68 1.87 26.74
CA LYS A 16 1.09 1.61 28.06
C LYS A 16 -0.11 2.52 28.34
N LEU A 17 0.00 3.81 27.99
CA LEU A 17 -1.10 4.76 28.14
C LEU A 17 -2.33 4.29 27.36
N ILE A 18 -2.16 3.85 26.11
CA ILE A 18 -3.25 3.39 25.24
C ILE A 18 -3.96 2.18 25.85
N ILE A 19 -3.22 1.17 26.33
CA ILE A 19 -3.84 -0.02 26.92
C ILE A 19 -4.52 0.29 28.26
N SER A 20 -4.02 1.28 29.00
CA SER A 20 -4.58 1.70 30.28
C SER A 20 -5.83 2.58 30.16
N MET A 21 -6.25 2.94 28.95
CA MET A 21 -7.42 3.81 28.75
C MET A 21 -8.70 3.09 29.21
N PRO A 22 -9.57 3.73 30.01
CA PRO A 22 -10.85 3.12 30.43
C PRO A 22 -11.90 3.01 29.32
N MET A 23 -11.55 3.37 28.08
CA MET A 23 -12.39 3.28 26.90
C MET A 23 -11.63 2.57 25.78
N LYS A 24 -12.37 2.01 24.83
CA LYS A 24 -11.75 1.41 23.64
C LYS A 24 -10.99 2.49 22.85
N PRO A 25 -9.68 2.31 22.60
CA PRO A 25 -8.93 3.26 21.78
C PRO A 25 -9.49 3.31 20.36
N ASN A 26 -9.47 4.49 19.74
CA ASN A 26 -9.93 4.68 18.36
C ASN A 26 -8.76 4.59 17.36
N SER A 27 -9.07 4.58 16.06
CA SER A 27 -8.05 4.45 15.00
C SER A 27 -7.03 5.59 15.02
N GLY A 28 -7.45 6.82 15.34
CA GLY A 28 -6.57 7.98 15.42
C GLY A 28 -5.49 7.85 16.50
N VAL A 29 -5.81 7.26 17.65
CA VAL A 29 -4.85 7.02 18.74
C VAL A 29 -3.78 6.01 18.31
N TRP A 30 -4.19 4.90 17.68
CA TRP A 30 -3.26 3.92 17.15
C TRP A 30 -2.43 4.45 15.98
N GLY A 31 -3.03 5.27 15.10
CA GLY A 31 -2.34 5.95 14.01
C GLY A 31 -1.25 6.91 14.50
N ALA A 32 -1.50 7.64 15.60
CA ALA A 32 -0.50 8.50 16.21
C ALA A 32 0.69 7.71 16.77
N LEU A 33 0.45 6.56 17.43
CA LEU A 33 1.51 5.68 17.90
C LEU A 33 2.31 5.09 16.72
N MET A 34 1.64 4.60 15.68
CA MET A 34 2.28 4.03 14.50
C MET A 34 3.17 5.06 13.77
N GLY A 35 2.68 6.30 13.60
CA GLY A 35 3.47 7.38 13.02
C GLY A 35 4.74 7.71 13.82
N ALA A 36 4.64 7.68 15.15
CA ALA A 36 5.80 7.85 16.03
C ALA A 36 6.78 6.67 15.92
N CYS A 37 6.28 5.43 15.90
CA CYS A 37 7.08 4.22 15.72
C CYS A 37 7.88 4.27 14.42
N LYS A 38 7.26 4.72 13.32
CA LYS A 38 7.94 4.97 12.04
C LYS A 38 9.08 5.97 12.19
N LYS A 39 8.85 7.11 12.84
CA LYS A 39 9.87 8.16 13.03
C LYS A 39 11.08 7.67 13.83
N HIS A 40 10.84 6.81 14.82
CA HIS A 40 11.86 6.28 15.72
C HIS A 40 12.36 4.88 15.34
N ASN A 41 12.00 4.41 14.13
CA ASN A 41 12.40 3.12 13.57
C ASN A 41 12.08 1.90 14.46
N ASN A 42 11.02 1.99 15.27
CA ASN A 42 10.54 0.88 16.09
C ASN A 42 9.46 0.10 15.32
N ILE A 43 9.91 -0.85 14.52
CA ILE A 43 9.03 -1.56 13.58
C ILE A 43 8.07 -2.51 14.29
N GLU A 44 8.52 -3.23 15.33
CA GLU A 44 7.67 -4.18 16.07
C GLU A 44 6.45 -3.49 16.68
N LEU A 45 6.66 -2.40 17.42
CA LEU A 45 5.56 -1.68 18.03
C LEU A 45 4.69 -0.96 16.98
N GLY A 46 5.29 -0.52 15.88
CA GLY A 46 4.55 0.06 14.76
C GLY A 46 3.62 -0.95 14.08
N LYS A 47 4.04 -2.23 13.97
CA LYS A 47 3.21 -3.33 13.47
C LYS A 47 2.02 -3.59 14.40
N GLU A 48 2.28 -3.69 15.70
CA GLU A 48 1.24 -3.93 16.69
C GLU A 48 0.20 -2.79 16.74
N ALA A 49 0.67 -1.53 16.71
CA ALA A 49 -0.20 -0.37 16.63
C ALA A 49 -1.09 -0.42 15.39
N PHE A 50 -0.54 -0.85 14.26
CA PHE A 50 -1.27 -0.98 13.01
C PHE A 50 -2.32 -2.09 13.04
N ASP A 51 -1.99 -3.28 13.56
CA ASP A 51 -2.94 -4.39 13.65
C ASP A 51 -4.16 -4.02 14.50
N ASN A 52 -3.93 -3.30 15.61
CA ASN A 52 -5.00 -2.73 16.43
C ASN A 52 -5.82 -1.67 15.67
N MET A 53 -5.17 -0.83 14.86
CA MET A 53 -5.86 0.16 14.01
C MET A 53 -6.72 -0.51 12.94
N LEU A 54 -6.23 -1.59 12.30
CA LEU A 54 -6.97 -2.35 11.29
C LEU A 54 -8.18 -3.07 11.85
N ALA A 55 -8.07 -3.59 13.08
CA ALA A 55 -9.20 -4.21 13.75
C ALA A 55 -10.36 -3.23 13.97
N LEU A 56 -10.10 -1.92 13.96
CA LEU A 56 -11.11 -0.87 14.05
C LEU A 56 -11.60 -0.40 12.68
N GLU A 57 -10.69 -0.20 11.71
CA GLU A 57 -10.99 0.35 10.39
C GLU A 57 -10.35 -0.49 9.26
N PRO A 58 -10.89 -1.68 8.95
CA PRO A 58 -10.28 -2.62 8.01
C PRO A 58 -10.30 -2.15 6.54
N LEU A 59 -11.18 -1.19 6.21
CA LEU A 59 -11.44 -0.72 4.85
C LEU A 59 -10.71 0.59 4.47
N ASP A 60 -10.02 1.25 5.41
CA ASP A 60 -9.32 2.51 5.06
C ASP A 60 -7.98 2.22 4.35
N SER A 61 -8.00 2.38 3.03
CA SER A 61 -6.83 2.28 2.16
C SER A 61 -5.62 3.13 2.58
N ARG A 62 -5.81 4.26 3.29
CA ARG A 62 -4.72 5.15 3.73
C ARG A 62 -3.84 4.52 4.80
N ASN A 63 -4.44 3.69 5.65
CA ASN A 63 -3.75 2.99 6.71
C ASN A 63 -2.70 2.04 6.13
N TYR A 64 -3.08 1.28 5.09
CA TYR A 64 -2.19 0.34 4.41
C TYR A 64 -1.04 1.00 3.66
N LEU A 65 -1.26 2.19 3.06
CA LEU A 65 -0.19 2.97 2.43
C LEU A 65 0.85 3.43 3.47
N SER A 66 0.40 3.85 4.65
CA SER A 66 1.30 4.27 5.73
C SER A 66 2.16 3.11 6.22
N LEU A 67 1.58 1.90 6.30
CA LEU A 67 2.30 0.69 6.67
C LEU A 67 3.33 0.27 5.60
N SER A 68 2.93 0.24 4.33
CA SER A 68 3.80 -0.08 3.19
C SER A 68 5.06 0.79 3.19
N ASN A 69 4.91 2.08 3.48
CA ASN A 69 6.05 2.99 3.62
C ASN A 69 6.96 2.65 4.81
N MET A 70 6.41 2.16 5.93
CA MET A 70 7.16 1.81 7.13
C MET A 70 7.99 0.52 6.92
N TYR A 71 7.41 -0.45 6.23
CA TYR A 71 8.07 -1.70 5.84
C TYR A 71 9.12 -1.50 4.75
N SER A 72 8.82 -0.68 3.73
CA SER A 72 9.79 -0.29 2.71
C SER A 72 11.02 0.41 3.32
N SER A 73 10.82 1.27 4.34
CA SER A 73 11.93 1.89 5.07
C SER A 73 12.71 0.90 5.95
N ALA A 74 12.11 -0.24 6.32
CA ALA A 74 12.72 -1.28 7.15
C ALA A 74 13.36 -2.41 6.32
N GLY A 75 13.18 -2.42 4.99
CA GLY A 75 13.67 -3.49 4.11
C GLY A 75 12.91 -4.82 4.23
N GLU A 76 11.81 -4.86 5.00
CA GLU A 76 10.94 -6.02 5.12
C GLU A 76 9.74 -5.84 4.18
N VAL A 77 9.51 -6.79 3.26
CA VAL A 77 8.31 -6.79 2.40
C VAL A 77 7.41 -7.93 2.84
N ARG A 78 6.17 -7.60 3.21
CA ARG A 78 5.13 -8.60 3.54
C ARG A 78 4.32 -8.90 2.28
N GLU A 79 4.14 -10.18 1.95
CA GLU A 79 3.42 -10.67 0.76
C GLU A 79 1.98 -10.15 0.66
N ASP A 80 1.34 -9.90 1.80
CA ASP A 80 0.01 -9.35 1.98
C ASP A 80 -0.12 -7.87 1.55
N MET A 81 0.99 -7.14 1.43
CA MET A 81 1.02 -5.74 0.94
C MET A 81 1.03 -5.62 -0.59
N ILE A 82 1.31 -6.71 -1.29
CA ILE A 82 1.29 -6.76 -2.77
C ILE A 82 -0.17 -6.64 -3.28
N ASN A 83 -1.18 -6.86 -2.44
CA ASN A 83 -2.57 -7.09 -2.85
C ASN A 83 -3.53 -5.88 -2.77
N LYS A 84 -3.10 -4.66 -2.41
CA LYS A 84 -4.05 -3.55 -2.13
C LYS A 84 -4.15 -2.44 -3.16
N HIS A 85 -3.58 -2.67 -4.34
CA HIS A 85 -3.78 -1.78 -5.47
C HIS A 85 -4.84 -2.35 -6.41
N SER A 86 -5.89 -1.57 -6.67
CA SER A 86 -7.00 -1.99 -7.54
C SER A 86 -6.53 -2.35 -8.95
N GLU A 87 -5.42 -1.78 -9.42
CA GLU A 87 -4.77 -2.15 -10.68
C GLU A 87 -4.22 -3.58 -10.65
N LYS A 88 -3.54 -3.98 -9.57
CA LYS A 88 -2.95 -5.32 -9.44
C LYS A 88 -4.04 -6.39 -9.45
N LEU A 89 -5.13 -6.16 -8.73
CA LEU A 89 -6.31 -7.03 -8.76
C LEU A 89 -6.96 -7.07 -10.15
N ALA A 90 -7.15 -5.91 -10.80
CA ALA A 90 -7.73 -5.86 -12.14
C ALA A 90 -6.88 -6.60 -13.18
N ILE A 91 -5.55 -6.50 -13.10
CA ILE A 91 -4.63 -7.28 -13.95
C ILE A 91 -4.78 -8.77 -13.67
N ALA A 92 -4.72 -9.19 -12.40
CA ALA A 92 -4.84 -10.60 -12.02
C ALA A 92 -6.16 -11.23 -12.51
N PHE A 93 -7.30 -10.56 -12.26
CA PHE A 93 -8.59 -11.00 -12.76
C PHE A 93 -8.66 -11.01 -14.29
N GLY A 94 -8.10 -9.98 -14.95
CA GLY A 94 -8.02 -9.90 -16.40
C GLY A 94 -7.26 -11.09 -17.00
N LEU A 95 -6.13 -11.47 -16.41
CA LEU A 95 -5.35 -12.63 -16.84
C LEU A 95 -6.09 -13.96 -16.61
N MET A 96 -6.75 -14.13 -15.46
CA MET A 96 -7.50 -15.34 -15.15
C MET A 96 -8.70 -15.57 -16.07
N VAL A 97 -9.43 -14.51 -16.41
CA VAL A 97 -10.69 -14.62 -17.17
C VAL A 97 -10.45 -14.55 -18.68
N SER A 98 -9.40 -13.89 -19.13
CA SER A 98 -9.15 -13.65 -20.55
C SER A 98 -8.17 -14.67 -21.13
N ALA A 99 -8.72 -15.76 -21.67
CA ALA A 99 -7.98 -16.87 -22.27
C ALA A 99 -7.18 -16.53 -23.54
N ASN A 100 -7.44 -15.37 -24.17
CA ASN A 100 -6.74 -14.94 -25.38
C ASN A 100 -5.63 -13.91 -25.06
N LEU A 101 -4.39 -14.39 -25.05
CA LEU A 101 -3.20 -13.57 -24.77
C LEU A 101 -2.88 -12.52 -25.85
N ARG A 102 -3.48 -12.61 -27.05
CA ARG A 102 -3.29 -11.59 -28.10
C ARG A 102 -4.11 -10.33 -27.88
N MET A 103 -5.16 -10.39 -27.06
CA MET A 103 -6.00 -9.23 -26.79
C MET A 103 -5.41 -8.41 -25.63
N PRO A 104 -5.20 -7.09 -25.78
CA PRO A 104 -4.70 -6.26 -24.69
C PRO A 104 -5.64 -6.27 -23.48
N LEU A 105 -5.09 -6.25 -22.27
CA LEU A 105 -5.86 -6.01 -21.04
C LEU A 105 -6.04 -4.52 -20.84
N VAL A 106 -7.28 -4.04 -20.90
CA VAL A 106 -7.58 -2.61 -20.73
C VAL A 106 -8.20 -2.36 -19.36
N ILE A 107 -7.54 -1.50 -18.57
CA ILE A 107 -7.96 -1.13 -17.22
C ILE A 107 -8.17 0.38 -17.19
N THR A 108 -9.31 0.84 -16.68
CA THR A 108 -9.60 2.26 -16.50
C THR A 108 -9.67 2.60 -15.02
N LYS A 109 -8.95 3.66 -14.62
CA LYS A 109 -8.88 4.13 -13.24
C LYS A 109 -9.11 5.64 -13.15
N ASN A 110 -9.82 6.07 -12.11
CA ASN A 110 -10.15 7.49 -11.86
C ASN A 110 -9.03 8.27 -11.14
N LEU A 111 -7.99 7.57 -10.68
CA LEU A 111 -6.84 8.12 -9.96
C LEU A 111 -5.57 7.81 -10.73
N ARG A 112 -4.55 8.67 -10.59
CA ARG A 112 -3.21 8.47 -11.16
C ARG A 112 -2.63 7.13 -10.68
N ILE A 113 -2.00 6.39 -11.60
CA ILE A 113 -1.28 5.16 -11.23
C ILE A 113 -0.10 5.49 -10.29
N CYS A 114 0.15 4.67 -9.28
CA CYS A 114 1.34 4.82 -8.43
C CYS A 114 2.55 4.08 -9.03
N GLY A 115 3.75 4.41 -8.56
CA GLY A 115 4.99 3.78 -9.04
C GLY A 115 5.01 2.26 -8.85
N ASP A 116 4.48 1.75 -7.73
CA ASP A 116 4.38 0.30 -7.47
C ASP A 116 3.45 -0.42 -8.46
N CYS A 117 2.26 0.12 -8.75
CA CYS A 117 1.37 -0.42 -9.79
C CYS A 117 2.00 -0.36 -11.17
N HIS A 118 2.74 0.72 -11.44
CA HIS A 118 3.39 0.95 -12.72
C HIS A 118 4.49 -0.08 -12.97
N GLU A 119 5.38 -0.32 -11.99
CA GLU A 119 6.40 -1.37 -12.07
C GLU A 119 5.78 -2.76 -12.13
N PHE A 120 4.74 -3.02 -11.36
CA PHE A 120 4.01 -4.29 -11.44
C PHE A 120 3.46 -4.56 -12.84
N ALA A 121 2.79 -3.58 -13.46
CA ALA A 121 2.25 -3.74 -14.81
C ALA A 121 3.34 -3.99 -15.86
N LYS A 122 4.52 -3.37 -15.73
CA LYS A 122 5.69 -3.69 -16.57
C LYS A 122 6.09 -5.15 -16.40
N VAL A 123 6.34 -5.59 -15.17
CA VAL A 123 6.77 -6.97 -14.87
C VAL A 123 5.78 -7.97 -15.46
N VAL A 124 4.49 -7.76 -15.23
CA VAL A 124 3.45 -8.64 -15.78
C VAL A 124 3.44 -8.63 -17.31
N SER A 125 3.53 -7.47 -17.96
CA SER A 125 3.57 -7.39 -19.44
C SER A 125 4.74 -8.18 -20.04
N ARG A 126 5.86 -8.28 -19.31
CA ARG A 126 7.03 -9.08 -19.70
C ARG A 126 6.79 -10.58 -19.48
N LEU A 127 6.28 -10.95 -18.31
CA LEU A 127 6.08 -12.37 -17.93
C LEU A 127 5.00 -13.04 -18.79
N GLU A 128 3.88 -12.34 -19.00
CA GLU A 128 2.72 -12.87 -19.73
C GLU A 128 2.83 -12.65 -21.25
N GLY A 129 3.84 -11.88 -21.70
CA GLY A 129 4.01 -11.51 -23.11
C GLY A 129 2.79 -10.77 -23.67
N ARG A 130 2.04 -10.08 -22.82
CA ARG A 130 0.73 -9.50 -23.13
C ARG A 130 0.74 -7.99 -22.92
N GLU A 131 0.15 -7.26 -23.86
CA GLU A 131 -0.04 -5.82 -23.70
C GLU A 131 -1.07 -5.50 -22.62
N ILE A 132 -0.73 -4.56 -21.75
CA ILE A 132 -1.61 -4.02 -20.72
C ILE A 132 -1.75 -2.52 -20.97
N ILE A 133 -2.98 -2.03 -21.04
CA ILE A 133 -3.29 -0.62 -21.21
C ILE A 133 -3.99 -0.14 -19.96
N ILE A 134 -3.35 0.76 -19.22
CA ILE A 134 -3.96 1.41 -18.04
C ILE A 134 -4.25 2.85 -18.39
N ARG A 135 -5.53 3.22 -18.42
CA ARG A 135 -5.97 4.60 -18.50
C ARG A 135 -6.14 5.14 -17.09
N ASP A 136 -5.35 6.15 -16.72
CA ASP A 136 -5.55 6.90 -15.49
C ASP A 136 -6.15 8.29 -15.77
N LYS A 137 -6.21 9.16 -14.75
CA LYS A 137 -6.76 10.52 -14.88
C LYS A 137 -5.92 11.44 -15.80
N LYS A 138 -4.63 11.16 -15.97
CA LYS A 138 -3.68 12.02 -16.69
C LYS A 138 -3.37 11.53 -18.09
N ARG A 139 -3.26 10.21 -18.31
CA ARG A 139 -2.79 9.62 -19.56
C ARG A 139 -3.15 8.16 -19.72
N PHE A 140 -2.81 7.64 -20.90
CA PHE A 140 -2.75 6.21 -21.16
C PHE A 140 -1.32 5.72 -20.94
N HIS A 141 -1.21 4.62 -20.23
CA HIS A 141 0.02 3.86 -20.04
C HIS A 141 -0.11 2.58 -20.86
N HIS A 142 0.78 2.41 -21.83
CA HIS A 142 0.86 1.19 -22.63
C HIS A 142 2.06 0.40 -22.15
N PHE A 143 1.79 -0.74 -21.51
CA PHE A 143 2.80 -1.65 -21.01
C PHE A 143 3.02 -2.79 -21.99
N SER A 144 4.26 -2.95 -22.44
CA SER A 144 4.65 -4.01 -23.36
C SER A 144 6.09 -4.41 -23.09
N ASN A 145 6.33 -5.73 -22.98
CA ASN A 145 7.64 -6.33 -22.77
C ASN A 145 8.48 -5.68 -21.64
N GLY A 146 7.85 -5.36 -20.51
CA GLY A 146 8.57 -4.79 -19.36
C GLY A 146 8.79 -3.27 -19.43
N SER A 147 8.24 -2.60 -20.43
CA SER A 147 8.37 -1.15 -20.63
C SER A 147 7.00 -0.47 -20.64
N CYS A 148 6.98 0.84 -20.35
CA CYS A 148 5.78 1.66 -20.46
C CYS A 148 6.00 2.84 -21.41
N SER A 149 4.98 3.18 -22.21
CA SER A 149 5.00 4.33 -23.13
C SER A 149 5.24 5.68 -22.44
N CYS A 150 5.01 5.79 -21.13
CA CYS A 150 5.21 7.04 -20.38
C CYS A 150 6.68 7.33 -20.05
N ARG A 151 7.61 6.39 -20.33
CA ARG A 151 9.05 6.50 -20.01
C ARG A 151 9.32 6.85 -18.55
N ASP A 152 8.56 6.25 -17.64
CA ASP A 152 8.72 6.45 -16.20
C ASP A 152 8.35 7.85 -15.71
N TYR A 153 7.63 8.61 -16.54
CA TYR A 153 6.90 9.80 -16.11
C TYR A 153 5.43 9.39 -15.83
N TRP A 154 5.21 8.61 -14.77
CA TRP A 154 3.85 8.21 -14.33
C TRP A 154 3.18 9.32 -13.54
#